data_AF-A0A7J0D2T8-F1
#
_entry.id   AF-A0A7J0D2T8-F1
#
_cell.length_a   1.000
_cell.length_b   1.000
_cell.length_c   1.000
_cell.angle_alpha   90.00
_cell.angle_beta   90.00
_cell.angle_gamma   90.00
#
_symmetry.space_group_name_H-M   'P 1'
#
loop_
_entity.id
_entity.type
_entity.pdbx_description
1 polymer ?
#
loop_
_entity_poly.entity_id
_entity_poly.type
_entity_poly.pdbx_seq_one_letter_code
_entity_poly.pdbx_strand_id
1 'polypeptide(L)'
;MTTTLADSAFDSLRLDAVSDLEALRRAYELPKATALRKQMTELTDQTRRLIGCSSLVLVASADAEGNCDVSRAAAPPGSSPSWTHGRW
;
A
#
# COMPACT_ATOMS: atom_id res chain seq x y z
N MET A 1 -13.33 -32.70 21.52
CA MET A 1 -12.30 -31.83 22.13
C MET A 1 -11.78 -30.93 21.03
N THR A 2 -12.32 -29.72 20.91
CA THR A 2 -11.91 -28.77 19.87
C THR A 2 -10.66 -28.07 20.40
N THR A 3 -9.50 -28.42 19.86
CA THR A 3 -8.24 -27.78 20.24
C THR A 3 -8.28 -26.34 19.74
N THR A 4 -8.25 -25.38 20.66
CA THR A 4 -8.11 -23.97 20.29
C THR A 4 -6.70 -23.80 19.70
N LEU A 5 -6.61 -23.50 18.40
CA LEU A 5 -5.35 -23.37 17.66
C LEU A 5 -4.64 -22.02 17.86
N ALA A 6 -5.26 -21.08 18.57
CA ALA A 6 -4.78 -19.71 18.70
C ALA A 6 -5.24 -19.07 20.02
N ASP A 7 -4.31 -18.44 20.74
CA ASP A 7 -4.56 -17.75 22.02
C ASP A 7 -5.22 -16.38 21.83
N SER A 8 -5.17 -15.81 20.62
CA SER A 8 -5.83 -14.56 20.27
C SER A 8 -6.40 -14.55 18.84
N ALA A 9 -7.30 -13.61 18.55
CA ALA A 9 -7.80 -13.40 17.19
C ALA A 9 -6.69 -13.06 16.19
N PHE A 10 -5.62 -12.40 16.65
CA PHE A 10 -4.48 -12.07 15.80
C PHE A 10 -3.66 -13.31 15.46
N ASP A 11 -3.48 -14.22 16.41
CA ASP A 11 -2.82 -15.51 16.16
C ASP A 11 -3.63 -16.34 15.17
N SER A 12 -4.96 -16.35 15.29
CA SER A 12 -5.85 -17.00 14.32
C SER A 12 -5.67 -16.43 12.91
N LEU A 13 -5.62 -15.09 12.75
CA LEU A 13 -5.41 -14.45 11.45
C LEU A 13 -4.02 -14.73 10.88
N ARG A 14 -3.00 -14.85 11.74
CA ARG A 14 -1.62 -15.11 11.34
C ARG A 14 -1.44 -16.53 10.78
N LEU A 15 -2.27 -17.50 11.18
CA LEU A 15 -2.21 -18.88 10.66
C LEU A 15 -2.48 -18.96 9.15
N ASP A 16 -3.33 -18.07 8.61
CA ASP A 16 -3.66 -18.00 7.18
C ASP A 16 -2.80 -16.96 6.42
N ALA A 17 -1.81 -16.35 7.09
CA ALA A 17 -1.00 -15.32 6.48
C ALA A 17 -0.07 -15.89 5.39
N VAL A 18 -0.09 -15.26 4.22
CA VAL A 18 0.82 -15.60 3.12
C VAL A 18 2.15 -14.89 3.34
N SER A 19 3.20 -15.65 3.67
CA SER A 19 4.54 -15.12 3.98
C SER A 19 5.52 -15.14 2.80
N ASP A 20 5.09 -15.61 1.63
CA ASP A 20 5.94 -15.80 0.45
C ASP A 20 5.33 -15.12 -0.79
N LEU A 21 6.19 -14.51 -1.61
CA LEU A 21 5.78 -13.75 -2.80
C LEU A 21 5.17 -14.66 -3.87
N GLU A 22 5.69 -15.87 -4.05
CA GLU A 22 5.15 -16.83 -5.03
C GLU A 22 3.80 -17.39 -4.57
N ALA A 23 3.63 -17.63 -3.26
CA ALA A 23 2.33 -17.95 -2.68
C ALA A 23 1.32 -16.81 -2.85
N LEU A 24 1.75 -15.56 -2.68
CA LEU A 24 0.89 -14.39 -2.89
C LEU A 24 0.45 -14.27 -4.35
N ARG A 25 1.38 -14.46 -5.30
CA ARG A 25 1.09 -14.46 -6.73
C ARG A 25 0.08 -15.53 -7.14
N ARG A 26 0.10 -16.68 -6.48
CA ARG A 26 -0.89 -17.76 -6.70
C ARG A 26 -2.26 -17.46 -6.11
N ALA A 27 -2.32 -16.67 -5.04
CA ALA A 27 -3.58 -16.28 -4.39
C ALA A 27 -4.38 -15.25 -5.19
N TYR A 28 -3.71 -14.45 -6.03
CA TYR A 28 -4.35 -13.43 -6.86
C TYR A 28 -4.42 -13.83 -8.33
N GLU A 29 -5.55 -13.54 -8.97
CA GLU A 29 -5.66 -13.60 -10.43
C GLU A 29 -4.79 -12.53 -11.09
N LEU A 30 -4.44 -12.73 -12.37
CA LEU A 30 -3.78 -11.70 -13.16
C LEU A 30 -4.63 -10.41 -13.18
N PRO A 31 -4.01 -9.22 -13.10
CA PRO A 31 -4.73 -7.96 -13.12
C PRO A 31 -5.64 -7.86 -14.35
N LYS A 32 -6.91 -7.54 -14.11
CA LYS A 32 -7.88 -7.28 -15.19
C LYS A 32 -7.42 -6.07 -16.02
N ALA A 33 -7.84 -6.00 -17.29
CA ALA A 33 -7.51 -4.87 -18.16
C ALA A 33 -7.89 -3.51 -17.55
N THR A 34 -8.96 -3.45 -16.76
CA THR A 34 -9.37 -2.24 -16.02
C THR A 34 -8.42 -1.86 -14.87
N ALA A 35 -7.74 -2.83 -14.25
CA ALA A 35 -6.71 -2.57 -13.25
C ALA A 35 -5.44 -2.05 -13.92
N LEU A 36 -5.02 -2.65 -15.04
CA LEU A 36 -3.87 -2.17 -15.82
C LEU A 36 -4.06 -0.75 -16.34
N ARG A 37 -5.29 -0.37 -16.73
CA ARG A 37 -5.61 1.02 -17.13
C ARG A 37 -5.45 2.05 -16.01
N LYS A 38 -5.44 1.63 -14.74
CA LYS A 38 -5.19 2.51 -13.59
C LYS A 38 -3.70 2.67 -13.30
N GLN A 39 -2.84 1.89 -13.95
CA GLN A 39 -1.40 2.06 -13.83
C GLN A 39 -1.01 3.38 -14.47
N MET A 40 -0.47 4.28 -13.66
CA MET A 40 -0.03 5.60 -14.07
C MET A 40 1.42 5.79 -13.61
N THR A 41 2.30 6.18 -14.53
CA THR A 41 3.70 6.50 -14.22
C THR A 41 3.84 7.91 -13.63
N GLU A 42 2.85 8.76 -13.89
CA GLU A 42 2.84 10.16 -13.48
C GLU A 42 1.44 10.57 -13.01
N LEU A 43 1.40 11.51 -12.06
CA LEU A 43 0.15 12.12 -11.62
C LEU A 43 -0.34 13.11 -12.68
N THR A 44 -1.61 12.98 -13.08
CA THR A 44 -2.27 14.01 -13.90
C THR A 44 -2.37 15.33 -13.15
N ASP A 45 -2.54 16.43 -13.89
CA ASP A 45 -2.79 17.75 -13.28
C ASP A 45 -4.04 17.75 -12.39
N GLN A 46 -5.09 17.02 -12.76
CA GLN A 46 -6.30 16.90 -11.95
C GLN A 46 -6.02 16.19 -10.63
N THR A 47 -5.23 15.11 -10.66
CA THR A 47 -4.82 14.37 -9.46
C THR A 47 -3.95 15.23 -8.55
N ARG A 48 -3.00 16.00 -9.11
CA ARG A 48 -2.16 16.94 -8.36
C ARG A 48 -3.01 18.01 -7.65
N ARG A 49 -4.00 18.58 -8.34
CA ARG A 49 -4.94 19.56 -7.76
C ARG A 49 -5.74 18.96 -6.62
N LEU A 50 -6.28 17.75 -6.79
CA LEU A 50 -7.03 17.05 -5.75
C LEU A 50 -6.18 16.83 -4.49
N ILE A 51 -4.96 16.33 -4.65
CA ILE A 51 -4.01 16.14 -3.55
C ILE A 51 -3.69 17.46 -2.85
N GLY A 52 -3.46 18.53 -3.62
CA GLY A 52 -3.18 19.87 -3.08
C GLY A 52 -4.33 20.47 -2.26
N CYS A 53 -5.57 20.05 -2.51
CA CYS A 53 -6.73 20.46 -1.70
C CYS A 53 -6.91 19.63 -0.41
N SER A 54 -6.09 18.61 -0.19
CA SER A 54 -6.22 17.73 0.99
C SER A 54 -5.56 18.37 2.21
N SER A 55 -6.23 18.32 3.37
CA SER A 55 -5.66 18.81 4.64
C SER A 55 -4.59 17.87 5.23
N LEU A 56 -4.52 16.63 4.73
CA LEU A 56 -3.60 15.59 5.17
C LEU A 56 -3.34 14.60 4.04
N VAL A 57 -2.10 14.10 3.94
CA VAL A 57 -1.74 12.91 3.16
C VAL A 57 -1.04 11.90 4.07
N LEU A 58 -1.44 10.62 3.94
CA LEU A 58 -0.80 9.48 4.57
C LEU A 58 -0.01 8.71 3.51
N VAL A 59 1.19 8.26 3.86
CA VAL A 59 2.09 7.50 3.00
C VAL A 59 2.36 6.16 3.67
N ALA A 60 2.17 5.08 2.91
CA ALA A 60 2.55 3.74 3.32
C ALA A 60 3.87 3.37 2.66
N SER A 61 4.84 2.91 3.43
CA SER A 61 6.13 2.41 2.95
C SER A 61 6.50 1.12 3.66
N ALA A 62 7.38 0.33 3.07
CA ALA A 62 7.95 -0.85 3.70
C ALA A 62 9.47 -0.69 3.86
N ASP A 63 10.01 -1.20 4.96
CA ASP A 63 11.46 -1.29 5.17
C ASP A 63 12.09 -2.40 4.32
N ALA A 64 13.41 -2.59 4.47
CA ALA A 64 14.15 -3.62 3.72
C ALA A 64 13.73 -5.05 4.10
N GLU A 65 13.20 -5.22 5.31
CA GLU A 65 12.69 -6.47 5.86
C GLU A 65 11.22 -6.72 5.47
N GLY A 66 10.57 -5.76 4.79
CA GLY A 66 9.19 -5.82 4.32
C GLY A 66 8.15 -5.42 5.37
N ASN A 67 8.54 -4.84 6.50
CA ASN A 67 7.60 -4.33 7.49
C ASN A 67 6.98 -3.02 6.99
N CYS A 68 5.65 -2.99 6.90
CA CYS A 68 4.91 -1.84 6.42
C CYS A 68 4.60 -0.85 7.57
N ASP A 69 4.88 0.42 7.31
CA ASP A 69 4.59 1.58 8.17
C ASP A 69 3.72 2.57 7.39
N VAL A 70 2.83 3.27 8.12
CA VAL A 70 2.02 4.36 7.57
C VAL A 70 2.25 5.62 8.38
N SER A 71 2.78 6.64 7.71
CA SER A 71 3.16 7.91 8.31
C SER A 71 2.50 9.09 7.60
N ARG A 72 2.37 10.22 8.29
CA ARG A 72 1.93 11.49 7.67
C ARG A 72 3.04 11.99 6.76
N ALA A 73 2.68 12.48 5.57
CA ALA A 73 3.66 13.10 4.67
C ALA A 73 4.37 14.27 5.39
N ALA A 74 5.71 14.28 5.33
CA ALA A 74 6.53 15.22 6.08
C ALA A 74 6.39 16.68 5.60
N ALA A 75 5.94 16.90 4.37
CA ALA A 75 5.72 18.21 3.77
C ALA A 75 4.24 18.39 3.37
N PRO A 76 3.74 19.64 3.28
CA PRO A 76 2.41 19.92 2.75
C PRO A 76 2.16 19.21 1.40
N PRO A 77 0.94 18.70 1.17
CA PRO A 77 0.63 17.99 -0.06
C PRO A 77 0.95 18.84 -1.30
N GLY A 78 1.75 18.27 -2.22
CA GLY A 78 2.13 18.93 -3.47
C GLY A 78 3.27 19.96 -3.38
N SER A 79 3.92 20.14 -2.21
CA SER A 79 4.95 21.17 -2.03
C SER A 79 6.41 20.69 -2.14
N SER A 80 6.68 19.37 -2.19
CA SER A 80 8.06 18.84 -2.28
C SER A 80 8.46 18.51 -3.73
N PRO A 81 9.70 18.84 -4.16
CA PRO A 81 10.22 18.50 -5.50
C PRO A 81 10.43 16.99 -5.72
N SER A 82 10.39 16.16 -4.68
CA SER A 82 10.34 14.70 -4.83
C SER A 82 9.03 14.22 -5.48
N TRP A 83 7.94 14.96 -5.29
CA TRP A 83 6.61 14.66 -5.85
C TRP A 83 6.54 14.85 -7.36
N THR A 84 7.39 15.71 -7.93
CA THR A 84 7.37 16.01 -9.37
C THR A 84 8.12 14.98 -10.21
N HIS A 85 9.00 14.17 -9.60
CA HIS A 85 9.87 13.22 -10.31
C HIS A 85 9.51 11.75 -10.08
N GLY A 86 8.33 11.46 -9.52
CA GLY A 86 7.87 10.08 -9.28
C GLY A 86 8.75 9.30 -8.30
N ARG A 87 9.60 10.00 -7.53
CA ARG A 87 10.42 9.42 -6.46
C ARG A 87 9.76 9.79 -5.15
N TRP A 88 8.92 8.88 -4.66
CA TRP A 88 8.29 8.94 -3.34
C TRP A 88 9.36 8.89 -2.25
#